data_AF-A0A7S1KE99-F1
#
_entry.id   AF-A0A7S1KE99-F1
#
_cell.length_a   1.000
_cell.length_b   1.000
_cell.length_c   1.000
_cell.angle_alpha   90.00
_cell.angle_beta   90.00
_cell.angle_gamma   90.00
#
_symmetry.space_group_name_H-M   'P 1'
#
loop_
_entity.id
_entity.type
_entity.pdbx_description
1 polymer ?
#
loop_
_entity_poly.entity_id
_entity_poly.type
_entity_poly.pdbx_seq_one_letter_code
_entity_poly.pdbx_strand_id
1 'polypeptide(L)'
;GFNSRGRHVPEGDINRGRRSPLYSAAIELETGIDASQDVNRPQFGRDRAASQTPLREATIRSLLRNGADIGRMPTDTPERRRRRQLVLTQCRTVLNDIHTGAMAAVNAALAPQRSLAAFLMRSLPTLLPHLLQPPGTPAASPPPAPAGYGPHEAEAIGWGV
;
A
#
# COMPACT_ATOMS: atom_id res chain seq x y z
N GLY A 1 -10.01 28.91 -13.27
CA GLY A 1 -9.45 27.88 -12.39
C GLY A 1 -10.46 26.76 -12.25
N PHE A 2 -10.11 25.56 -12.73
CA PHE A 2 -11.00 24.38 -12.68
C PHE A 2 -10.78 23.65 -11.34
N ASN A 3 -11.72 23.80 -10.42
CA ASN A 3 -11.79 22.98 -9.21
C ASN A 3 -12.40 21.62 -9.55
N SER A 4 -11.54 20.61 -9.63
CA SER A 4 -11.85 19.18 -9.65
C SER A 4 -12.47 18.74 -8.31
N ARG A 5 -13.75 19.08 -8.10
CA ARG A 5 -14.56 18.46 -7.05
C ARG A 5 -15.05 17.10 -7.55
N GLY A 6 -14.54 16.04 -6.93
CA GLY A 6 -15.01 14.68 -7.12
C GLY A 6 -16.53 14.63 -7.06
N ARG A 7 -17.12 14.19 -8.17
CA ARG A 7 -18.56 14.03 -8.31
C ARG A 7 -18.99 12.89 -7.39
N HIS A 8 -19.25 13.21 -6.12
CA HIS A 8 -19.85 12.29 -5.16
C HIS A 8 -21.28 12.02 -5.63
N VAL A 9 -21.47 10.93 -6.38
CA VAL A 9 -22.79 10.49 -6.82
C VAL A 9 -23.53 10.02 -5.57
N PRO A 10 -24.69 10.62 -5.21
CA PRO A 10 -25.41 10.21 -4.01
C PRO A 10 -25.86 8.74 -4.14
N GLU A 11 -25.65 7.94 -3.09
CA GLU A 11 -25.97 6.50 -3.02
C GLU A 11 -27.41 6.18 -3.44
N GLY A 12 -28.33 7.12 -3.20
CA GLY A 12 -29.74 7.02 -3.61
C GLY A 12 -29.96 7.06 -5.13
N ASP A 13 -29.06 7.66 -5.89
CA ASP A 13 -29.12 7.75 -7.36
C ASP A 13 -28.35 6.59 -8.03
N ILE A 14 -27.29 6.08 -7.38
CA ILE A 14 -26.59 4.86 -7.80
C ILE A 14 -27.52 3.65 -7.73
N ASN A 15 -28.48 3.65 -6.81
CA ASN A 15 -29.45 2.58 -6.66
C ASN A 15 -30.84 2.90 -7.26
N ARG A 16 -30.99 4.00 -8.02
CA ARG A 16 -32.31 4.44 -8.51
C ARG A 16 -32.70 3.72 -9.79
N GLY A 17 -33.65 2.78 -9.70
CA GLY A 17 -34.27 2.12 -10.86
C GLY A 17 -34.53 0.63 -10.64
N ARG A 18 -35.40 0.06 -11.49
CA ARG A 18 -35.72 -1.38 -11.54
C ARG A 18 -34.54 -2.23 -12.06
N ARG A 19 -33.55 -1.59 -12.69
CA ARG A 19 -32.24 -2.13 -13.07
C ARG A 19 -31.17 -1.28 -12.38
N SER A 20 -30.38 -1.87 -11.48
CA SER A 20 -29.25 -1.15 -10.92
C SER A 20 -28.21 -0.88 -12.02
N PRO A 21 -27.51 0.27 -12.04
CA PRO A 21 -26.42 0.53 -12.97
C PRO A 21 -25.32 -0.54 -12.90
N LEU A 22 -25.13 -1.15 -11.72
CA LEU A 22 -24.28 -2.34 -11.55
C LEU A 22 -24.78 -3.55 -12.34
N TYR A 23 -26.09 -3.79 -12.36
CA TYR A 23 -26.70 -4.85 -13.15
C TYR A 23 -26.52 -4.61 -14.65
N SER A 24 -26.73 -3.38 -15.13
CA SER A 24 -26.49 -3.03 -16.54
C SER A 24 -25.03 -3.23 -16.95
N ALA A 25 -24.08 -2.77 -16.11
CA ALA A 25 -22.65 -2.96 -16.37
C ALA A 25 -22.26 -4.45 -16.37
N ALA A 26 -22.86 -5.27 -15.50
CA ALA A 26 -22.65 -6.72 -15.47
C ALA A 26 -23.20 -7.43 -16.73
N ILE A 27 -24.34 -6.98 -17.26
CA ILE A 27 -24.88 -7.47 -18.54
C ILE A 27 -23.89 -7.15 -19.67
N GLU A 28 -23.40 -5.91 -19.72
CA GLU A 28 -22.44 -5.52 -20.74
C GLU A 28 -21.16 -6.33 -20.61
N LEU A 29 -20.62 -6.53 -19.41
CA LEU A 29 -19.42 -7.35 -19.23
C LEU A 29 -19.63 -8.79 -19.74
N GLU A 30 -20.73 -9.43 -19.33
CA GLU A 30 -21.08 -10.79 -19.79
C GLU A 30 -21.20 -10.84 -21.32
N THR A 31 -21.94 -9.90 -21.92
CA THR A 31 -22.09 -9.82 -23.38
C THR A 31 -20.75 -9.59 -24.10
N GLY A 32 -19.84 -8.81 -23.48
CA GLY A 32 -18.50 -8.57 -24.02
C GLY A 32 -17.61 -9.80 -23.95
N ILE A 33 -17.70 -10.57 -22.87
CA ILE A 33 -16.99 -11.85 -22.72
C ILE A 33 -17.52 -12.85 -23.75
N ASP A 34 -18.83 -13.05 -23.81
CA ASP A 34 -19.45 -14.00 -24.73
C ASP A 34 -19.13 -13.61 -26.19
N ALA A 35 -19.20 -12.32 -26.53
CA ALA A 35 -18.92 -11.85 -27.88
C ALA A 35 -17.42 -11.73 -28.23
N SER A 36 -16.51 -11.90 -27.27
CA SER A 36 -15.08 -12.08 -27.53
C SER A 36 -14.71 -13.56 -27.69
N GLN A 37 -15.49 -14.46 -27.08
CA GLN A 37 -15.32 -15.91 -27.18
C GLN A 37 -16.09 -16.54 -28.35
N ASP A 38 -17.05 -15.84 -28.95
CA ASP A 38 -17.85 -16.34 -30.07
C ASP A 38 -17.01 -16.53 -31.34
N VAL A 39 -16.73 -17.80 -31.67
CA VAL A 39 -15.94 -18.23 -32.83
C VAL A 39 -16.63 -17.86 -34.15
N ASN A 40 -17.95 -17.73 -34.16
CA ASN A 40 -18.71 -17.33 -35.36
C ASN A 40 -18.60 -15.84 -35.66
N ARG A 41 -18.07 -15.04 -34.72
CA ARG A 41 -17.97 -13.59 -34.86
C ARG A 41 -16.68 -13.18 -35.59
N PRO A 42 -16.74 -12.19 -36.51
CA PRO A 42 -15.55 -11.68 -37.18
C PRO A 42 -14.49 -11.20 -36.17
N GLN A 43 -13.21 -11.43 -36.49
CA GLN A 43 -12.07 -11.17 -35.60
C GLN A 43 -12.06 -9.73 -35.07
N PHE A 44 -12.30 -8.74 -35.94
CA PHE A 44 -12.44 -7.34 -35.53
C PHE A 44 -13.51 -7.12 -34.45
N GLY A 45 -14.64 -7.84 -34.53
CA GLY A 45 -15.70 -7.78 -33.52
C GLY A 45 -15.28 -8.39 -32.19
N ARG A 46 -14.50 -9.48 -32.21
CA ARG A 46 -13.93 -10.12 -31.01
C ARG A 46 -12.86 -9.24 -30.37
N ASP A 47 -11.94 -8.68 -31.15
CA ASP A 47 -10.87 -7.79 -30.65
C ASP A 47 -11.46 -6.51 -30.05
N ARG A 48 -12.50 -5.95 -30.69
CA ARG A 48 -13.24 -4.82 -30.13
C ARG A 48 -13.94 -5.18 -28.82
N ALA A 49 -14.49 -6.39 -28.70
CA ALA A 49 -15.09 -6.83 -27.45
C ALA A 49 -14.03 -7.03 -26.35
N ALA A 50 -12.91 -7.69 -26.68
CA ALA A 50 -11.79 -7.92 -25.77
C ALA A 50 -11.16 -6.63 -25.25
N SER A 51 -11.00 -5.62 -26.13
CA SER A 51 -10.50 -4.29 -25.73
C SER A 51 -11.48 -3.50 -24.86
N GLN A 52 -12.79 -3.79 -24.93
CA GLN A 52 -13.80 -3.14 -24.08
C GLN A 52 -14.01 -3.85 -22.73
N THR A 53 -13.66 -5.13 -22.62
CA THR A 53 -13.70 -5.90 -21.36
C THR A 53 -13.05 -5.15 -20.18
N PRO A 54 -11.79 -4.66 -20.26
CA PRO A 54 -11.15 -3.97 -19.13
C PRO A 54 -11.84 -2.65 -18.75
N LEU A 55 -12.44 -1.94 -19.72
CA LEU A 55 -13.20 -0.72 -19.46
C LEU A 55 -14.49 -1.02 -18.68
N ARG A 56 -15.18 -2.11 -19.04
CA ARG A 56 -16.40 -2.57 -18.35
C ARG A 56 -16.07 -3.06 -16.94
N GLU A 57 -14.96 -3.77 -16.76
CA GLU A 57 -14.46 -4.14 -15.43
C GLU A 57 -14.11 -2.92 -14.59
N ALA A 58 -13.41 -1.92 -15.13
CA ALA A 58 -13.10 -0.68 -14.41
C ALA A 58 -14.37 0.06 -13.98
N THR A 59 -15.41 0.06 -14.82
CA THR A 59 -16.71 0.66 -14.50
C THR A 59 -17.39 -0.07 -13.33
N ILE A 60 -17.42 -1.41 -13.37
CA ILE A 60 -17.96 -2.23 -12.26
C ILE A 60 -17.16 -1.98 -10.97
N ARG A 61 -15.83 -1.96 -11.05
CA ARG A 61 -14.97 -1.68 -9.89
C ARG A 61 -15.23 -0.29 -9.30
N SER A 62 -15.43 0.72 -10.15
CA SER A 62 -15.81 2.07 -9.71
C SER A 62 -17.17 2.07 -9.01
N LEU A 63 -18.18 1.42 -9.58
CA LEU A 63 -19.51 1.30 -8.97
C LEU A 63 -19.46 0.60 -7.62
N LEU A 64 -18.68 -0.49 -7.51
CA LEU A 64 -18.47 -1.21 -6.25
C LEU A 64 -17.77 -0.36 -5.19
N ARG A 65 -16.78 0.48 -5.58
CA ARG A 65 -16.14 1.43 -4.67
C ARG A 65 -17.09 2.52 -4.17
N ASN A 66 -18.10 2.89 -4.95
CA ASN A 66 -19.12 3.87 -4.57
C ASN A 66 -20.31 3.23 -3.82
N GLY A 67 -20.19 1.98 -3.34
CA GLY A 67 -21.22 1.35 -2.51
C GLY A 67 -22.42 0.80 -3.29
N ALA A 68 -22.24 0.44 -4.57
CA ALA A 68 -23.32 -0.19 -5.33
C ALA A 68 -23.78 -1.51 -4.67
N ASP A 69 -25.11 -1.65 -4.49
CA ASP A 69 -25.68 -2.78 -3.77
C ASP A 69 -25.77 -4.04 -4.65
N ILE A 70 -24.96 -5.04 -4.31
CA ILE A 70 -24.95 -6.38 -4.92
C ILE A 70 -26.18 -7.19 -4.49
N GLY A 71 -26.74 -6.91 -3.30
CA GLY A 71 -27.92 -7.55 -2.74
C GLY A 71 -29.15 -7.38 -3.62
N ARG A 72 -29.24 -6.25 -4.32
CA ARG A 72 -30.32 -5.90 -5.24
C ARG A 72 -30.23 -6.57 -6.62
N MET A 73 -29.17 -7.35 -6.89
CA MET A 73 -29.07 -8.12 -8.13
C MET A 73 -30.02 -9.33 -8.08
N PRO A 74 -30.90 -9.51 -9.08
CA PRO A 74 -31.83 -10.63 -9.10
C PRO A 74 -31.04 -11.94 -9.24
N THR A 75 -31.54 -13.02 -8.65
CA THR A 75 -30.90 -14.36 -8.66
C THR A 75 -31.83 -15.45 -9.19
N ASP A 76 -32.98 -15.06 -9.73
CA ASP A 76 -34.10 -15.95 -10.04
C ASP A 76 -33.81 -16.91 -11.19
N THR A 77 -32.81 -16.60 -12.04
CA THR A 77 -32.42 -17.44 -13.18
C THR A 77 -30.92 -17.80 -13.10
N PRO A 78 -30.49 -18.93 -13.69
CA PRO A 78 -29.07 -19.32 -13.69
C PRO A 78 -28.15 -18.26 -14.34
N GLU A 79 -28.59 -17.58 -15.40
CA GLU A 79 -27.83 -16.50 -16.05
C GLU A 79 -27.67 -15.28 -15.13
N ARG A 80 -28.70 -15.00 -14.33
CA ARG A 80 -28.64 -13.93 -13.32
C ARG A 80 -27.68 -14.29 -12.19
N ARG A 81 -27.69 -15.55 -11.73
CA ARG A 81 -26.71 -16.07 -10.74
C ARG A 81 -25.28 -15.99 -11.26
N ARG A 82 -25.03 -16.37 -12.52
CA ARG A 82 -23.72 -16.25 -13.18
C ARG A 82 -23.23 -14.80 -13.19
N ARG A 83 -24.08 -13.85 -13.59
CA ARG A 83 -23.73 -12.40 -13.53
C ARG A 83 -23.40 -11.93 -12.13
N ARG A 84 -24.17 -12.35 -11.12
CA ARG A 84 -23.88 -12.02 -9.73
C ARG A 84 -22.52 -12.56 -9.30
N GLN A 85 -22.15 -13.78 -9.71
CA GLN A 85 -20.83 -14.34 -9.43
C GLN A 85 -19.70 -13.53 -10.09
N LEU A 86 -19.87 -13.08 -11.34
CA LEU A 86 -18.89 -12.21 -12.00
C LEU A 86 -18.64 -10.92 -11.20
N VAL A 87 -19.71 -10.27 -10.74
CA VAL A 87 -19.61 -9.05 -9.92
C VAL A 87 -18.97 -9.34 -8.56
N LEU A 88 -19.28 -10.47 -7.93
CA LEU A 88 -18.66 -10.89 -6.66
C LEU A 88 -17.15 -11.11 -6.80
N THR A 89 -16.70 -11.72 -7.90
CA THR A 89 -15.27 -11.86 -8.19
C THR A 89 -14.60 -10.50 -8.33
N GLN A 90 -15.21 -9.56 -9.06
CA GLN A 90 -14.69 -8.19 -9.19
C GLN A 90 -14.67 -7.44 -7.85
N CYS A 91 -15.69 -7.63 -7.01
CA CYS A 91 -15.73 -7.10 -5.65
C CYS A 91 -14.58 -7.64 -4.80
N ARG A 92 -14.31 -8.95 -4.85
CA ARG A 92 -13.20 -9.57 -4.13
C ARG A 92 -11.85 -9.01 -4.58
N THR A 93 -11.65 -8.79 -5.88
CA THR A 93 -10.42 -8.17 -6.41
C THR A 93 -10.26 -6.74 -5.89
N VAL A 94 -11.32 -5.92 -5.93
CA VAL A 94 -11.28 -4.55 -5.40
C VAL A 94 -10.95 -4.52 -3.92
N LEU A 95 -11.55 -5.42 -3.14
CA LEU A 95 -11.27 -5.54 -1.71
C LEU A 95 -9.83 -5.99 -1.46
N ASN A 96 -9.29 -6.91 -2.26
CA ASN A 96 -7.90 -7.33 -2.17
C ASN A 96 -6.93 -6.19 -2.52
N ASP A 97 -7.20 -5.44 -3.59
CA ASP A 97 -6.41 -4.26 -3.97
C ASP A 97 -6.40 -3.21 -2.85
N ILE A 98 -7.56 -2.92 -2.26
CA ILE A 98 -7.69 -1.97 -1.14
C ILE A 98 -6.93 -2.49 0.08
N HIS A 99 -7.08 -3.77 0.42
CA HIS A 99 -6.38 -4.39 1.56
C HIS A 99 -4.86 -4.35 1.36
N THR A 100 -4.39 -4.72 0.17
CA THR A 100 -2.97 -4.70 -0.18
C THR A 100 -2.42 -3.26 -0.15
N GLY A 101 -3.15 -2.30 -0.70
CA GLY A 101 -2.78 -0.88 -0.63
C GLY A 101 -2.75 -0.34 0.80
N ALA A 102 -3.73 -0.70 1.62
CA ALA A 102 -3.78 -0.32 3.03
C ALA A 102 -2.61 -0.95 3.81
N MET A 103 -2.33 -2.23 3.61
CA MET A 103 -1.19 -2.91 4.21
C MET A 103 0.14 -2.29 3.77
N ALA A 104 0.29 -1.93 2.50
CA ALA A 104 1.47 -1.25 2.01
C ALA A 104 1.65 0.14 2.65
N ALA A 105 0.57 0.92 2.77
CA ALA A 105 0.58 2.22 3.42
C ALA A 105 0.92 2.11 4.92
N VAL A 106 0.34 1.13 5.61
CA VAL A 106 0.63 0.85 7.02
C VAL A 106 2.10 0.41 7.18
N ASN A 107 2.59 -0.46 6.32
CA ASN A 107 3.99 -0.90 6.35
C ASN A 107 4.95 0.27 6.07
N ALA A 108 4.60 1.17 5.15
CA ALA A 108 5.35 2.39 4.89
C ALA A 108 5.32 3.35 6.09
N ALA A 109 4.19 3.49 6.77
CA ALA A 109 4.06 4.32 7.97
C ALA A 109 4.82 3.73 9.18
N LEU A 110 4.90 2.40 9.28
CA LEU A 110 5.66 1.68 10.31
C LEU A 110 7.16 1.61 10.00
N ALA A 111 7.59 1.81 8.76
CA ALA A 111 9.01 1.71 8.39
C ALA A 111 9.91 2.70 9.16
N PRO A 112 9.55 3.99 9.31
CA PRO A 112 10.31 4.93 10.15
C PRO A 112 10.37 4.49 11.62
N GLN A 113 9.27 3.95 12.16
CA GLN A 113 9.22 3.47 13.55
C GLN A 113 10.13 2.24 13.74
N ARG A 114 10.17 1.32 12.77
CA ARG A 114 11.07 0.15 12.79
C ARG A 114 12.53 0.56 12.67
N SER A 115 12.83 1.56 11.83
CA SER A 115 14.17 2.12 11.70
C SER A 115 14.63 2.82 12.98
N LEU A 116 13.76 3.63 13.60
CA LEU A 116 14.01 4.27 14.88
C LEU A 116 14.21 3.24 15.99
N ALA A 117 13.36 2.21 16.07
CA ALA A 117 13.49 1.15 17.06
C ALA A 117 14.80 0.36 16.87
N ALA A 118 15.19 0.04 15.64
CA ALA A 118 16.46 -0.60 15.34
C ALA A 118 17.65 0.29 15.73
N PHE A 119 17.56 1.59 15.47
CA PHE A 119 18.56 2.56 15.88
C PHE A 119 18.68 2.62 17.41
N LEU A 120 17.55 2.70 18.11
CA LEU A 120 17.51 2.68 19.59
C LEU A 120 18.05 1.37 20.14
N MET A 121 17.67 0.21 19.61
CA MET A 121 18.21 -1.08 20.04
C MET A 121 19.72 -1.20 19.80
N ARG A 122 20.25 -0.56 18.74
CA ARG A 122 21.68 -0.53 18.42
C ARG A 122 22.47 0.46 19.28
N SER A 123 21.86 1.59 19.62
CA SER A 123 22.50 2.69 20.35
C SER A 123 22.28 2.62 21.87
N LEU A 124 21.24 1.95 22.35
CA LEU A 124 21.01 1.76 23.78
C LEU A 124 22.22 1.09 24.45
N PRO A 125 22.79 -0.01 23.94
CA PRO A 125 23.92 -0.68 24.59
C PRO A 125 25.18 0.18 24.67
N THR A 126 25.40 1.09 23.71
CA THR A 126 26.56 2.00 23.69
C THR A 126 26.32 3.28 24.47
N LEU A 127 25.06 3.73 24.61
CA LEU A 127 24.69 4.91 25.40
C LEU A 127 24.35 4.56 26.86
N LEU A 128 24.04 3.30 27.17
CA LEU A 128 23.82 2.79 28.52
C LEU A 128 24.97 3.13 29.49
N PRO A 129 26.26 2.88 29.16
CA PRO A 129 27.36 3.21 30.06
C PRO A 129 27.51 4.72 30.31
N HIS A 130 27.05 5.57 29.38
CA HIS A 130 27.09 7.02 29.52
C HIS A 130 25.89 7.60 30.28
N LEU A 131 24.72 6.96 30.20
CA LEU A 131 23.50 7.37 30.93
C LEU A 131 23.45 6.83 32.37
N LEU A 132 24.14 5.73 32.66
CA LEU A 132 24.30 5.18 34.02
C LEU A 132 25.50 5.78 34.77
N GLN A 133 26.28 6.66 34.14
CA GLN A 133 27.40 7.31 34.81
C GLN A 133 26.87 8.49 35.64
N PRO A 134 26.97 8.46 36.99
CA PRO A 134 26.56 9.59 37.81
C PRO A 134 27.43 10.82 37.49
N PRO A 135 26.87 12.04 37.50
CA PRO A 135 27.63 13.25 37.29
C PRO A 135 28.55 13.46 38.50
N GLY A 136 29.81 13.04 38.40
CA GLY A 136 30.79 13.31 39.44
C GLY A 136 32.02 12.41 39.59
N THR A 137 32.21 11.33 38.82
CA THR A 137 33.43 10.51 38.97
C THR A 137 34.51 10.88 37.95
N PRO A 138 35.70 11.36 38.39
CA PRO A 138 36.80 11.74 37.51
C PRO A 138 37.27 10.56 36.66
N ALA A 139 37.67 10.85 35.42
CA ALA A 139 38.38 9.93 34.55
C ALA A 139 39.51 9.27 35.34
N ALA A 140 39.51 7.93 35.35
CA ALA A 140 40.55 7.13 35.98
C ALA A 140 41.93 7.66 35.60
N SER A 141 42.71 8.04 36.62
CA SER A 141 44.09 8.49 36.48
C SER A 141 44.90 7.49 35.63
N PRO A 142 45.74 7.95 34.68
CA PRO A 142 46.64 7.05 33.99
C PRO A 142 47.62 6.39 34.98
N PRO A 143 48.04 5.14 34.74
CA PRO A 143 48.92 4.41 35.66
C PRO A 143 50.29 5.12 35.81
N PRO A 144 50.92 5.08 36.99
CA PRO A 144 52.21 5.72 37.21
C PRO A 144 53.29 5.04 36.36
N ALA A 145 54.10 5.85 35.68
CA ALA A 145 55.25 5.41 34.90
C ALA A 145 56.27 4.66 35.78
N PRO A 146 56.95 3.62 35.27
CA PRO A 146 57.96 2.88 36.01
C PRO A 146 59.15 3.78 36.37
N ALA A 147 59.54 3.76 37.65
CA ALA A 147 60.71 4.45 38.17
C ALA A 147 61.99 3.83 37.61
N GLY A 148 62.56 4.45 36.58
CA GLY A 148 63.80 3.96 35.99
C GLY A 148 64.17 4.65 34.69
N TYR A 149 64.35 5.98 34.71
CA TYR A 149 65.08 6.67 33.65
C TYR A 149 66.04 7.67 34.31
N GLY A 150 67.34 7.46 34.10
CA GLY A 150 68.43 8.25 34.67
C GLY A 150 68.60 9.61 33.98
N PRO A 151 69.50 10.47 34.51
CA PRO A 151 69.63 11.86 34.10
C PRO A 151 70.52 12.00 32.87
N HIS A 152 70.11 11.44 31.74
CA HIS A 152 70.72 11.77 30.45
C HIS A 152 69.62 11.82 29.39
N GLU A 153 69.76 12.77 28.46
CA GLU A 153 68.88 13.02 27.31
C GLU A 153 67.68 13.94 27.58
N ALA A 154 67.97 15.10 28.19
CA ALA A 154 67.24 16.31 27.83
C ALA A 154 67.74 16.78 26.45
N GLU A 155 67.21 16.21 25.37
CA GLU A 155 67.44 16.79 24.05
C GLU A 155 66.27 16.53 23.08
N ALA A 156 65.84 17.63 22.46
CA ALA A 156 64.88 17.75 21.36
C ALA A 156 63.43 17.37 21.73
N ILE A 157 62.40 18.17 21.43
CA ILE A 157 62.14 18.81 20.14
C ILE A 157 61.28 20.06 20.40
N GLY A 158 61.78 21.21 19.99
CA GLY A 158 60.97 22.40 19.79
C GLY A 158 60.16 22.28 18.49
N TRP A 159 58.92 22.71 18.52
CA TRP A 159 58.21 23.10 17.31
C TRP A 159 57.87 24.58 17.42
N GLY A 160 58.43 25.34 16.48
CA GLY A 160 58.29 26.77 16.32
C GLY A 160 56.88 27.19 15.92
N VAL A 161 56.66 28.49 16.09
CA VAL A 161 55.45 29.25 15.75
C VAL A 161 55.42 29.54 14.25
#